data_AF-A0A3P9N2Q8-F1
#
_entry.id   AF-A0A3P9N2Q8-F1
#
_cell.length_a   1.000
_cell.length_b   1.000
_cell.length_c   1.000
_cell.angle_alpha   90.00
_cell.angle_beta   90.00
_cell.angle_gamma   90.00
#
_symmetry.space_group_name_H-M   'P 1'
#
loop_
_entity.id
_entity.type
_entity.pdbx_description
1 polymer ?
#
loop_
_entity_poly.entity_id
_entity_poly.type
_entity_poly.pdbx_seq_one_letter_code
_entity_poly.pdbx_strand_id
1 'polypeptide(L)'
;MGGGFSGGSSYGGGAGGAGYGGGAGYGGGAGYGGGAGYGGGAGFGGGFGAGGGFGAGGGFGAGGGGFVAPPITNVQVNQSLLAPLNLEIDPNIQTVRTQEKEQIKTLNNRFASFIDKVRFLEQQNKMLETKWSLLQDQTTTRSNIDAMFEAYIANLRRQLDGLGNEKIKLEGELKNMQNLVEDFKNKYEDEINKRASVENEFVLLKKDVDAAYMNKIELEAKVDALQDEINFLRAIYEELNELQGQIKDTSVIVEMDNSRGLDMDAIVAEVRAQYEEIANNSRAEAEKWYQQKFQEMQTSASQAGDDLRNTKSEIADLNRMISRLQNEIEAVKGQRSNLEAQIAEAEERGELAVKDAKLRIKDLEDALQRAKQDMARQVREYQELMNVKLALDIEIATYKKLLEGEESSYDSSANSGMCCQLCGHATQMTLRSGSKSAKCLSKWR
;
A
#
# COMPACT_ATOMS: atom_id res chain seq x y z
N MET A 1 51.36 26.16 47.87
CA MET A 1 51.64 27.61 47.79
C MET A 1 51.90 27.96 46.33
N GLY A 2 51.25 29.02 45.81
CA GLY A 2 51.48 29.66 44.51
C GLY A 2 51.05 28.81 43.30
N GLY A 3 50.09 29.20 42.46
CA GLY A 3 49.92 30.50 41.78
C GLY A 3 50.55 30.34 40.39
N GLY A 4 49.83 30.36 39.28
CA GLY A 4 48.99 31.44 38.74
C GLY A 4 49.58 31.88 37.39
N PHE A 5 48.84 32.68 36.61
CA PHE A 5 49.11 33.25 35.27
C PHE A 5 48.67 32.37 34.07
N SER A 6 47.67 32.69 33.22
CA SER A 6 47.04 33.90 32.64
C SER A 6 47.53 34.25 31.22
N GLY A 7 46.58 34.53 30.33
CA GLY A 7 46.76 35.14 29.00
C GLY A 7 46.15 34.24 27.92
N GLY A 8 45.07 34.55 27.20
CA GLY A 8 44.50 35.85 26.83
C GLY A 8 45.03 36.27 25.46
N SER A 9 44.25 36.05 24.38
CA SER A 9 44.28 36.90 23.16
C SER A 9 43.14 36.53 22.20
N SER A 10 42.37 37.55 21.85
CA SER A 10 41.43 37.58 20.73
C SER A 10 42.18 37.72 19.41
N TYR A 11 41.67 37.09 18.35
CA TYR A 11 41.83 37.62 16.99
C TYR A 11 40.50 37.46 16.24
N GLY A 12 39.85 38.60 16.00
CA GLY A 12 38.94 38.76 14.88
C GLY A 12 39.76 38.98 13.61
N GLY A 13 39.34 38.37 12.52
CA GLY A 13 39.95 38.51 11.21
C GLY A 13 39.00 37.99 10.15
N GLY A 14 38.30 38.91 9.47
CA GLY A 14 37.55 38.59 8.27
C GLY A 14 38.50 38.33 7.10
N ALA A 15 38.10 37.42 6.23
CA ALA A 15 38.62 37.32 4.87
C ALA A 15 37.50 36.78 3.97
N GLY A 16 37.14 37.56 2.96
CA GLY A 16 36.23 37.14 1.90
C GLY A 16 36.91 36.17 0.95
N GLY A 17 36.10 35.30 0.35
CA GLY A 17 36.47 34.43 -0.75
C GLY A 17 35.24 34.15 -1.60
N ALA A 18 35.22 34.69 -2.81
CA ALA A 18 34.25 34.38 -3.85
C ALA A 18 34.55 33.02 -4.46
N GLY A 19 33.51 32.22 -4.72
CA GLY A 19 33.59 30.94 -5.42
C GLY A 19 32.23 30.49 -5.89
N TYR A 20 32.08 30.44 -7.22
CA TYR A 20 30.91 30.01 -7.97
C TYR A 20 30.57 28.52 -7.75
N GLY A 21 29.29 28.16 -7.91
CA GLY A 21 28.93 26.82 -8.40
C GLY A 21 27.71 26.16 -7.76
N GLY A 22 26.54 26.39 -8.37
CA GLY A 22 25.45 25.45 -8.63
C GLY A 22 25.08 24.35 -7.63
N GLY A 23 23.80 24.38 -7.22
CA GLY A 23 23.01 23.15 -7.06
C GLY A 23 22.58 22.79 -5.64
N ALA A 24 21.64 23.55 -5.09
CA ALA A 24 20.67 23.09 -4.09
C ALA A 24 19.31 23.65 -4.56
N GLY A 25 18.18 22.98 -4.47
CA GLY A 25 17.79 21.73 -3.84
C GLY A 25 16.29 21.63 -4.04
N TYR A 26 15.79 20.40 -3.99
CA TYR A 26 14.39 20.03 -4.03
C TYR A 26 13.53 20.81 -3.02
N GLY A 27 12.28 21.12 -3.39
CA GLY A 27 11.29 21.59 -2.41
C GLY A 27 10.06 22.22 -3.05
N GLY A 28 9.05 21.40 -3.36
CA GLY A 28 7.76 21.88 -3.87
C GLY A 28 6.70 20.79 -3.90
N GLY A 29 6.69 19.92 -2.89
CA GLY A 29 5.66 18.93 -2.66
C GLY A 29 4.96 19.20 -1.33
N ALA A 30 3.85 19.92 -1.39
CA ALA A 30 2.81 19.95 -0.38
C ALA A 30 1.50 19.91 -1.18
N GLY A 31 0.56 19.03 -0.93
CA GLY A 31 0.09 18.58 0.37
C GLY A 31 -1.42 18.82 0.36
N TYR A 32 -2.17 17.74 0.49
CA TYR A 32 -3.62 17.67 0.44
C TYR A 32 -4.31 18.45 1.58
N GLY A 33 -5.56 18.85 1.31
CA GLY A 33 -6.60 19.18 2.29
C GLY A 33 -6.96 20.68 2.31
N GLY A 34 -8.20 21.14 2.18
CA GLY A 34 -9.50 20.50 2.04
C GLY A 34 -10.58 21.60 2.17
N GLY A 35 -11.82 21.33 1.76
CA GLY A 35 -12.98 22.05 2.29
C GLY A 35 -13.89 22.80 1.29
N ALA A 36 -15.03 22.18 1.04
CA ALA A 36 -16.38 22.75 0.92
C ALA A 36 -16.75 23.62 -0.32
N GLY A 37 -17.64 23.06 -1.14
CA GLY A 37 -18.49 23.78 -2.08
C GLY A 37 -19.54 22.85 -2.69
N TYR A 38 -20.79 23.00 -2.25
CA TYR A 38 -21.96 22.16 -2.52
C TYR A 38 -22.47 22.23 -3.98
N GLY A 39 -23.15 21.15 -4.41
CA GLY A 39 -24.13 21.15 -5.52
C GLY A 39 -23.61 20.50 -6.81
N GLY A 40 -24.29 19.57 -7.48
CA GLY A 40 -25.53 18.84 -7.25
C GLY A 40 -25.54 17.69 -8.26
N GLY A 41 -26.01 16.51 -7.86
CA GLY A 41 -26.06 15.32 -8.70
C GLY A 41 -27.40 15.11 -9.40
N ALA A 42 -27.35 14.18 -10.37
CA ALA A 42 -28.46 13.56 -11.13
C ALA A 42 -29.17 14.46 -12.14
N GLY A 43 -29.61 14.00 -13.31
CA GLY A 43 -29.76 12.66 -13.86
C GLY A 43 -30.59 12.79 -15.15
N PHE A 44 -30.51 11.77 -16.00
CA PHE A 44 -31.18 11.66 -17.30
C PHE A 44 -32.67 12.01 -17.25
N GLY A 45 -33.09 12.95 -18.12
CA GLY A 45 -34.50 13.30 -18.35
C GLY A 45 -35.08 12.55 -19.55
N GLY A 46 -36.14 11.79 -19.32
CA GLY A 46 -36.93 11.13 -20.36
C GLY A 46 -38.01 10.26 -19.73
N GLY A 47 -39.19 10.82 -19.48
CA GLY A 47 -40.29 10.07 -18.86
C GLY A 47 -41.59 10.87 -18.77
N PHE A 48 -42.63 10.28 -19.35
CA PHE A 48 -44.01 10.74 -19.47
C PHE A 48 -44.67 11.22 -18.17
N GLY A 49 -45.38 12.35 -18.24
CA GLY A 49 -46.35 12.77 -17.23
C GLY A 49 -47.74 12.23 -17.54
N ALA A 50 -48.21 11.28 -16.74
CA ALA A 50 -49.61 10.89 -16.61
C ALA A 50 -50.18 11.55 -15.34
N GLY A 51 -51.16 12.43 -15.50
CA GLY A 51 -51.90 13.01 -14.38
C GLY A 51 -53.15 12.19 -14.06
N GLY A 52 -53.19 11.58 -12.87
CA GLY A 52 -54.43 11.30 -12.15
C GLY A 52 -55.09 12.62 -11.73
N GLY A 53 -56.37 12.72 -11.38
CA GLY A 53 -57.23 11.74 -10.74
C GLY A 53 -57.86 12.41 -9.52
N PHE A 54 -59.18 12.62 -9.59
CA PHE A 54 -60.16 12.82 -8.52
C PHE A 54 -60.03 13.97 -7.51
N GLY A 55 -61.09 14.79 -7.47
CA GLY A 55 -61.54 15.53 -6.30
C GLY A 55 -63.06 15.47 -6.23
N ALA A 56 -63.58 14.73 -5.25
CA ALA A 56 -64.98 14.76 -4.84
C ALA A 56 -65.16 15.79 -3.71
N GLY A 57 -66.29 16.49 -3.71
CA GLY A 57 -66.69 17.38 -2.62
C GLY A 57 -68.14 17.82 -2.83
N GLY A 58 -69.05 17.26 -2.05
CA GLY A 58 -70.46 17.66 -2.01
C GLY A 58 -70.74 18.78 -1.01
N GLY A 59 -71.97 19.31 -1.08
CA GLY A 59 -72.67 19.84 0.09
C GLY A 59 -73.28 21.24 -0.01
N PHE A 60 -74.62 21.25 -0.15
CA PHE A 60 -75.63 22.08 0.56
C PHE A 60 -75.75 23.61 0.39
N GLY A 61 -77.03 24.03 0.24
CA GLY A 61 -77.57 25.35 0.63
C GLY A 61 -78.34 26.05 -0.51
N ALA A 62 -79.66 25.84 -0.72
CA ALA A 62 -80.83 26.29 0.05
C ALA A 62 -81.29 27.74 -0.22
N GLY A 63 -82.57 27.88 -0.61
CA GLY A 63 -83.36 29.12 -0.69
C GLY A 63 -83.97 29.31 -2.08
N GLY A 64 -85.27 29.42 -2.30
CA GLY A 64 -86.44 29.53 -1.42
C GLY A 64 -87.60 30.11 -2.25
N GLY A 65 -88.83 29.66 -1.99
CA GLY A 65 -90.08 30.13 -2.61
C GLY A 65 -90.66 29.09 -3.58
N GLY A 66 -91.77 28.40 -3.32
CA GLY A 66 -92.99 28.81 -2.61
C GLY A 66 -94.12 28.96 -3.64
N PHE A 67 -95.33 28.53 -3.28
CA PHE A 67 -96.60 28.53 -4.06
C PHE A 67 -96.90 27.21 -4.80
N VAL A 68 -97.52 26.22 -4.13
CA VAL A 68 -98.96 26.09 -3.76
C VAL A 68 -99.86 25.87 -4.99
N ALA A 69 -100.30 24.62 -5.15
CA ALA A 69 -101.38 24.23 -6.06
C ALA A 69 -102.75 24.57 -5.44
N PRO A 70 -103.71 25.04 -6.26
CA PRO A 70 -105.12 24.78 -6.00
C PRO A 70 -105.86 24.44 -7.33
N PRO A 71 -107.20 24.27 -7.38
CA PRO A 71 -107.83 23.00 -7.70
C PRO A 71 -108.54 22.99 -9.07
N ILE A 72 -108.95 21.80 -9.50
CA ILE A 72 -109.84 21.55 -10.64
C ILE A 72 -111.16 22.31 -10.45
N THR A 73 -111.50 23.15 -11.43
CA THR A 73 -112.78 23.90 -11.53
C THR A 73 -113.37 23.77 -12.93
N ASN A 74 -114.70 23.80 -12.98
CA ASN A 74 -115.53 23.31 -14.07
C ASN A 74 -115.54 24.22 -15.33
N VAL A 75 -115.82 23.56 -16.45
CA VAL A 75 -115.87 24.02 -17.84
C VAL A 75 -116.88 25.15 -18.07
N GLN A 76 -116.46 26.21 -18.78
CA GLN A 76 -117.35 27.05 -19.58
C GLN A 76 -116.80 27.12 -21.01
N VAL A 77 -117.47 26.40 -21.93
CA VAL A 77 -117.17 26.41 -23.37
C VAL A 77 -117.71 27.71 -23.96
N ASN A 78 -116.83 28.57 -24.45
CA ASN A 78 -117.18 29.73 -25.27
C ASN A 78 -117.45 29.23 -26.71
N GLN A 79 -118.72 29.14 -27.11
CA GLN A 79 -119.14 28.58 -28.40
C GLN A 79 -118.78 29.44 -29.64
N SER A 80 -117.90 30.44 -29.51
CA SER A 80 -117.46 31.31 -30.61
C SER A 80 -116.01 31.10 -31.07
N LEU A 81 -115.34 30.02 -30.64
CA LEU A 81 -113.98 29.62 -31.09
C LEU A 81 -113.94 28.27 -31.84
N LEU A 82 -115.10 27.76 -32.26
CA LEU A 82 -115.25 26.52 -33.05
C LEU A 82 -115.33 26.80 -34.57
N ALA A 83 -114.45 27.67 -35.07
CA ALA A 83 -114.14 27.72 -36.50
C ALA A 83 -112.88 26.89 -36.76
N PRO A 84 -112.91 25.86 -37.63
CA PRO A 84 -111.71 25.12 -38.00
C PRO A 84 -110.67 26.09 -38.59
N LEU A 85 -109.55 26.30 -37.90
CA LEU A 85 -108.38 26.93 -38.50
C LEU A 85 -107.80 25.95 -39.52
N ASN A 86 -108.20 26.13 -40.78
CA ASN A 86 -107.65 25.44 -41.93
C ASN A 86 -106.21 25.96 -42.15
N LEU A 87 -105.25 25.37 -41.43
CA LEU A 87 -103.83 25.46 -41.78
C LEU A 87 -103.63 24.49 -42.95
N GLU A 88 -103.93 24.95 -44.16
CA GLU A 88 -103.38 24.33 -45.37
C GLU A 88 -101.86 24.42 -45.24
N ILE A 89 -101.24 23.36 -44.73
CA ILE A 89 -99.79 23.18 -44.79
C ILE A 89 -99.50 23.04 -46.27
N ASP A 90 -98.89 24.08 -46.83
CA ASP A 90 -98.48 24.18 -48.22
C ASP A 90 -97.93 22.81 -48.72
N PRO A 91 -98.53 22.19 -49.76
CA PRO A 91 -98.07 20.90 -50.27
C PRO A 91 -96.60 20.91 -50.72
N ASN A 92 -96.01 22.09 -50.99
CA ASN A 92 -94.56 22.23 -51.22
C ASN A 92 -93.70 22.05 -49.96
N ILE A 93 -94.21 22.36 -48.76
CA ILE A 93 -93.44 22.19 -47.50
C ILE A 93 -93.38 20.70 -47.10
N GLN A 94 -94.43 19.93 -47.37
CA GLN A 94 -94.42 18.49 -47.10
C GLN A 94 -93.47 17.73 -48.03
N THR A 95 -93.41 18.09 -49.32
CA THR A 95 -92.49 17.47 -50.29
C THR A 95 -91.04 17.79 -50.01
N VAL A 96 -90.72 19.03 -49.59
CA VAL A 96 -89.37 19.40 -49.15
C VAL A 96 -88.95 18.65 -47.88
N ARG A 97 -89.83 18.53 -46.87
CA ARG A 97 -89.50 17.75 -45.66
C ARG A 97 -89.32 16.25 -45.94
N THR A 98 -90.07 15.65 -46.85
CA THR A 98 -89.86 14.24 -47.22
C THR A 98 -88.56 14.07 -48.01
N GLN A 99 -88.22 14.98 -48.92
CA GLN A 99 -86.94 14.99 -49.62
C GLN A 99 -85.75 15.18 -48.66
N GLU A 100 -85.81 16.12 -47.72
CA GLU A 100 -84.79 16.31 -46.67
C GLU A 100 -84.65 15.06 -45.80
N LYS A 101 -85.78 14.45 -45.40
CA LYS A 101 -85.77 13.20 -44.63
C LYS A 101 -85.11 12.05 -45.41
N GLU A 102 -85.30 11.98 -46.71
CA GLU A 102 -84.70 10.97 -47.58
C GLU A 102 -83.22 11.21 -47.85
N GLN A 103 -82.80 12.48 -47.98
CA GLN A 103 -81.39 12.86 -48.01
C GLN A 103 -80.70 12.54 -46.68
N ILE A 104 -81.32 12.84 -45.54
CA ILE A 104 -80.81 12.51 -44.20
C ILE A 104 -80.72 11.00 -44.02
N LYS A 105 -81.68 10.22 -44.54
CA LYS A 105 -81.58 8.75 -44.54
C LYS A 105 -80.42 8.25 -45.40
N THR A 106 -80.23 8.82 -46.58
CA THR A 106 -79.12 8.45 -47.48
C THR A 106 -77.76 8.78 -46.87
N LEU A 107 -77.64 9.96 -46.24
CA LEU A 107 -76.47 10.36 -45.47
C LEU A 107 -76.25 9.45 -44.26
N ASN A 108 -77.29 9.12 -43.50
CA ASN A 108 -77.18 8.18 -42.38
C ASN A 108 -76.76 6.77 -42.83
N ASN A 109 -77.28 6.27 -43.95
CA ASN A 109 -76.86 4.98 -44.50
C ASN A 109 -75.38 5.01 -44.93
N ARG A 110 -74.92 6.14 -45.49
CA ARG A 110 -73.49 6.35 -45.77
C ARG A 110 -72.67 6.41 -44.48
N PHE A 111 -73.12 7.12 -43.45
CA PHE A 111 -72.45 7.13 -42.14
C PHE A 111 -72.39 5.76 -41.49
N ALA A 112 -73.47 4.97 -41.53
CA ALA A 112 -73.48 3.60 -41.06
C ALA A 112 -72.44 2.75 -41.80
N SER A 113 -72.36 2.86 -43.13
CA SER A 113 -71.35 2.16 -43.93
C SER A 113 -69.91 2.57 -43.59
N PHE A 114 -69.67 3.85 -43.27
CA PHE A 114 -68.37 4.33 -42.80
C PHE A 114 -68.03 3.82 -41.40
N ILE A 115 -69.00 3.81 -40.49
CA ILE A 115 -68.82 3.26 -39.14
C ILE A 115 -68.48 1.77 -39.21
N ASP A 116 -69.17 1.00 -40.05
CA ASP A 116 -68.86 -0.42 -40.26
C ASP A 116 -67.47 -0.62 -40.86
N LYS A 117 -67.05 0.26 -41.79
CA LYS A 117 -65.71 0.22 -42.36
C LYS A 117 -64.63 0.55 -41.34
N VAL A 118 -64.86 1.53 -40.47
CA VAL A 118 -63.94 1.90 -39.37
C VAL A 118 -63.84 0.74 -38.38
N ARG A 119 -64.96 0.15 -37.96
CA ARG A 119 -64.96 -1.01 -37.06
C ARG A 119 -64.22 -2.21 -37.64
N PHE A 120 -64.39 -2.46 -38.94
CA PHE A 120 -63.67 -3.52 -39.64
C PHE A 120 -62.15 -3.26 -39.66
N LEU A 121 -61.74 -2.02 -39.94
CA LEU A 121 -60.33 -1.63 -39.91
C LEU A 121 -59.74 -1.65 -38.49
N GLU A 122 -60.49 -1.24 -37.47
CA GLU A 122 -60.09 -1.35 -36.06
C GLU A 122 -59.90 -2.81 -35.64
N GLN A 123 -60.81 -3.70 -36.05
CA GLN A 123 -60.65 -5.14 -35.81
C GLN A 123 -59.42 -5.71 -36.53
N GLN A 124 -59.16 -5.30 -37.77
CA GLN A 124 -57.96 -5.71 -38.49
C GLN A 124 -56.68 -5.20 -37.82
N ASN A 125 -56.65 -3.94 -37.38
CA ASN A 125 -55.51 -3.39 -36.65
C ASN A 125 -55.27 -4.13 -35.34
N LYS A 126 -56.32 -4.44 -34.59
CA LYS A 126 -56.22 -5.21 -33.34
C LYS A 126 -55.70 -6.65 -33.60
N MET A 127 -56.10 -7.26 -34.70
CA MET A 127 -55.56 -8.56 -35.13
C MET A 127 -54.08 -8.45 -35.52
N LEU A 128 -53.68 -7.37 -36.20
CA LEU A 128 -52.28 -7.14 -36.57
C LEU A 128 -51.42 -6.84 -35.34
N GLU A 129 -51.91 -6.06 -34.38
CA GLU A 129 -51.23 -5.79 -33.10
C GLU A 129 -51.00 -7.06 -32.29
N THR A 130 -52.02 -7.93 -32.18
CA THR A 130 -51.89 -9.20 -31.47
C THR A 130 -50.92 -10.16 -32.18
N LYS A 131 -50.98 -10.22 -33.52
CA LYS A 131 -50.02 -11.01 -34.31
C LYS A 131 -48.59 -10.46 -34.19
N TRP A 132 -48.43 -9.14 -34.18
CA TRP A 132 -47.15 -8.47 -33.97
C TRP A 132 -46.58 -8.79 -32.57
N SER A 133 -47.40 -8.66 -31.52
CA SER A 133 -47.00 -9.00 -30.16
C SER A 133 -46.55 -10.46 -30.04
N LEU A 134 -47.29 -11.39 -30.62
CA LEU A 134 -46.95 -12.81 -30.58
C LEU A 134 -45.65 -13.13 -31.33
N LEU A 135 -45.43 -12.51 -32.49
CA LEU A 135 -44.19 -12.67 -33.26
C LEU A 135 -42.99 -12.06 -32.53
N GLN A 136 -43.19 -10.91 -31.87
CA GLN A 136 -42.17 -10.26 -31.05
C GLN A 136 -41.78 -11.15 -29.85
N ASP A 137 -42.76 -11.74 -29.17
CA ASP A 137 -42.52 -12.64 -28.04
C ASP A 137 -41.85 -13.96 -28.47
N GLN A 138 -42.23 -14.54 -29.62
CA GLN A 138 -41.57 -15.73 -30.15
C GLN A 138 -40.14 -15.46 -30.62
N THR A 139 -39.87 -14.30 -31.20
CA THR A 139 -38.51 -13.92 -31.63
C THR A 139 -37.60 -13.64 -30.43
N THR A 140 -38.18 -13.28 -29.28
CA THR A 140 -37.47 -12.97 -28.03
C THR A 140 -37.26 -14.21 -27.15
N THR A 141 -37.08 -15.41 -27.73
CA THR A 141 -36.39 -16.49 -27.02
C THR A 141 -34.94 -16.08 -26.77
N ARG A 142 -34.68 -15.41 -25.64
CA ARG A 142 -33.35 -15.00 -25.21
C ARG A 142 -32.46 -16.23 -25.08
N SER A 143 -31.47 -16.36 -25.95
CA SER A 143 -30.50 -17.45 -25.93
C SER A 143 -29.60 -17.31 -24.70
N ASN A 144 -29.44 -18.39 -23.91
CA ASN A 144 -28.60 -18.44 -22.70
C ASN A 144 -27.08 -18.46 -23.02
N ILE A 145 -26.70 -18.05 -24.23
CA ILE A 145 -25.35 -18.16 -24.76
C ILE A 145 -24.44 -17.12 -24.11
N ASP A 146 -24.93 -15.90 -23.93
CA ASP A 146 -24.19 -14.82 -23.28
C ASP A 146 -23.84 -15.18 -21.83
N ALA A 147 -24.76 -15.78 -21.09
CA ALA A 147 -24.50 -16.22 -19.72
C ALA A 147 -23.48 -17.37 -19.64
N MET A 148 -23.48 -18.28 -20.62
CA MET A 148 -22.47 -19.35 -20.70
C MET A 148 -21.08 -18.80 -21.01
N PHE A 149 -20.97 -17.86 -21.95
CA PHE A 149 -19.70 -17.20 -22.24
C PHE A 149 -19.22 -16.35 -21.06
N GLU A 150 -20.10 -15.64 -20.37
CA GLU A 150 -19.75 -14.86 -19.20
C GLU A 150 -19.23 -15.75 -18.06
N ALA A 151 -19.88 -16.89 -17.82
CA ALA A 151 -19.40 -17.88 -16.85
C ALA A 151 -18.04 -18.48 -17.24
N TYR A 152 -17.82 -18.75 -18.53
CA TYR A 152 -16.53 -19.25 -19.03
C TYR A 152 -15.42 -18.21 -18.88
N ILE A 153 -15.70 -16.95 -19.23
CA ILE A 153 -14.78 -15.82 -19.05
C ILE A 153 -14.45 -15.64 -17.56
N ALA A 154 -15.45 -15.69 -16.67
CA ALA A 154 -15.25 -15.58 -15.24
C ALA A 154 -14.36 -16.73 -14.70
N ASN A 155 -14.56 -17.96 -15.18
CA ASN A 155 -13.73 -19.10 -14.83
C ASN A 155 -12.27 -18.92 -15.31
N LEU A 156 -12.06 -18.47 -16.56
CA LEU A 156 -10.72 -18.19 -17.08
C LEU A 156 -10.01 -17.08 -16.30
N ARG A 157 -10.72 -16.01 -15.92
CA ARG A 157 -10.17 -14.94 -15.08
C ARG A 157 -9.73 -15.49 -13.72
N ARG A 158 -10.55 -16.32 -13.09
CA ARG A 158 -10.22 -16.95 -11.81
C ARG A 158 -9.01 -17.88 -11.90
N GLN A 159 -8.86 -18.60 -13.02
CA GLN A 159 -7.66 -19.41 -13.27
C GLN A 159 -6.41 -18.54 -13.46
N LEU A 160 -6.53 -17.43 -14.20
CA LEU A 160 -5.43 -16.47 -14.39
C LEU A 160 -5.00 -15.86 -13.05
N ASP A 161 -5.95 -15.47 -12.21
CA ASP A 161 -5.67 -14.95 -10.86
C ASP A 161 -5.01 -16.00 -9.97
N GLY A 162 -5.46 -17.26 -10.04
CA GLY A 162 -4.85 -18.39 -9.35
C GLY A 162 -3.39 -18.61 -9.75
N LEU A 163 -3.12 -18.70 -11.05
CA LEU A 163 -1.77 -18.81 -11.60
C LEU A 163 -0.91 -17.59 -11.30
N GLY A 164 -1.49 -16.38 -11.29
CA GLY A 164 -0.81 -15.15 -10.92
C GLY A 164 -0.34 -15.17 -9.47
N ASN A 165 -1.19 -15.63 -8.55
CA ASN A 165 -0.83 -15.78 -7.13
C ASN A 165 0.25 -16.85 -6.93
N GLU A 166 0.15 -17.99 -7.62
CA GLU A 166 1.18 -19.04 -7.58
C GLU A 166 2.53 -18.53 -8.12
N LYS A 167 2.51 -17.78 -9.22
CA LYS A 167 3.70 -17.13 -9.76
C LYS A 167 4.35 -16.20 -8.74
N ILE A 168 3.59 -15.30 -8.11
CA ILE A 168 4.11 -14.39 -7.09
C ILE A 168 4.70 -15.16 -5.90
N LYS A 169 4.02 -16.24 -5.47
CA LYS A 169 4.52 -17.11 -4.40
C LYS A 169 5.86 -17.76 -4.77
N LEU A 170 5.95 -18.33 -5.97
CA LEU A 170 7.18 -18.97 -6.47
C LEU A 170 8.31 -17.96 -6.68
N GLU A 171 8.00 -16.74 -7.14
CA GLU A 171 8.98 -15.65 -7.24
C GLU A 171 9.50 -15.25 -5.85
N GLY A 172 8.65 -15.24 -4.83
CA GLY A 172 9.04 -15.04 -3.44
C GLY A 172 9.95 -16.15 -2.90
N GLU A 173 9.59 -17.41 -3.13
CA GLU A 173 10.41 -18.57 -2.75
C GLU A 173 11.77 -18.57 -3.45
N LEU A 174 11.80 -18.25 -4.75
CA LEU A 174 13.02 -18.11 -5.54
C LEU A 174 13.92 -17.01 -5.00
N LYS A 175 13.37 -15.84 -4.67
CA LYS A 175 14.14 -14.75 -4.07
C LYS A 175 14.69 -15.13 -2.69
N ASN A 176 13.90 -15.83 -1.88
CA ASN A 176 14.37 -16.32 -0.57
C ASN A 176 15.53 -17.32 -0.73
N MET A 177 15.44 -18.23 -1.69
CA MET A 177 16.53 -19.17 -1.99
C MET A 177 17.78 -18.47 -2.53
N GLN A 178 17.62 -17.46 -3.39
CA GLN A 178 18.73 -16.65 -3.87
C GLN A 178 19.44 -15.91 -2.73
N ASN A 179 18.68 -15.29 -1.82
CA ASN A 179 19.25 -14.64 -0.64
C ASN A 179 20.02 -15.65 0.23
N LEU A 180 19.46 -16.83 0.46
CA LEU A 180 20.12 -17.87 1.24
C LEU A 180 21.43 -18.35 0.59
N VAL A 181 21.45 -18.50 -0.74
CA VAL A 181 22.66 -18.85 -1.49
C VAL A 181 23.72 -17.75 -1.37
N GLU A 182 23.33 -16.47 -1.49
CA GLU A 182 24.26 -15.35 -1.33
C GLU A 182 24.80 -15.26 0.11
N ASP A 183 23.95 -15.49 1.11
CA ASP A 183 24.36 -15.55 2.51
C ASP A 183 25.39 -16.66 2.76
N PHE A 184 25.20 -17.84 2.17
CA PHE A 184 26.17 -18.93 2.26
C PHE A 184 27.47 -18.60 1.52
N LYS A 185 27.37 -18.02 0.32
CA LYS A 185 28.53 -17.59 -0.45
C LYS A 185 29.38 -16.57 0.35
N ASN A 186 28.75 -15.56 0.95
CA ASN A 186 29.43 -14.59 1.81
C ASN A 186 30.12 -15.27 3.00
N LYS A 187 29.43 -16.21 3.67
CA LYS A 187 30.04 -17.00 4.76
C LYS A 187 31.23 -17.83 4.30
N TYR A 188 31.17 -18.42 3.11
CA TYR A 188 32.30 -19.17 2.54
C TYR A 188 33.49 -18.25 2.21
N GLU A 189 33.23 -17.08 1.63
CA GLU A 189 34.27 -16.08 1.35
C GLU A 189 34.93 -15.58 2.66
N ASP A 190 34.13 -15.30 3.69
CA ASP A 190 34.63 -14.93 5.02
C ASP A 190 35.50 -16.02 5.65
N GLU A 191 35.09 -17.29 5.54
CA GLU A 191 35.85 -18.41 6.09
C GLU A 191 37.16 -18.64 5.32
N ILE A 192 37.16 -18.46 4.00
CA ILE A 192 38.38 -18.49 3.18
C ILE A 192 39.33 -17.37 3.60
N ASN A 193 38.82 -16.14 3.79
CA ASN A 193 39.63 -15.00 4.22
C ASN A 193 40.22 -15.21 5.62
N LYS A 194 39.42 -15.73 6.57
CA LYS A 194 39.90 -16.07 7.92
C LYS A 194 40.97 -17.15 7.87
N ARG A 195 40.76 -18.22 7.09
CA ARG A 195 41.75 -19.28 6.90
C ARG A 195 43.05 -18.71 6.34
N ALA A 196 42.98 -17.86 5.31
CA ALA A 196 44.15 -17.22 4.73
C ALA A 196 44.88 -16.32 5.75
N SER A 197 44.15 -15.58 6.59
CA SER A 197 44.75 -14.78 7.67
C SER A 197 45.51 -15.65 8.68
N VAL A 198 44.89 -16.72 9.17
CA VAL A 198 45.51 -17.65 10.13
C VAL A 198 46.69 -18.39 9.50
N GLU A 199 46.60 -18.74 8.21
CA GLU A 199 47.70 -19.37 7.48
C GLU A 199 48.90 -18.40 7.32
N ASN A 200 48.65 -17.12 7.06
CA ASN A 200 49.69 -16.09 7.05
C ASN A 200 50.33 -15.92 8.44
N GLU A 201 49.53 -15.86 9.51
CA GLU A 201 50.03 -15.81 10.89
C GLU A 201 50.88 -17.05 11.24
N PHE A 202 50.46 -18.24 10.80
CA PHE A 202 51.22 -19.47 10.99
C PHE A 202 52.58 -19.42 10.28
N VAL A 203 52.64 -18.87 9.06
CA VAL A 203 53.89 -18.68 8.32
C VAL A 203 54.82 -17.70 9.03
N LEU A 204 54.29 -16.61 9.60
CA LEU A 204 55.07 -15.66 10.40
C LEU A 204 55.60 -16.32 11.68
N LEU A 205 54.73 -17.03 12.41
CA LEU A 205 55.14 -17.73 13.63
C LEU A 205 56.22 -18.77 13.35
N LYS A 206 56.14 -19.47 12.21
CA LYS A 206 57.18 -20.40 11.79
C LYS A 206 58.52 -19.69 11.56
N LYS A 207 58.52 -18.52 10.91
CA LYS A 207 59.73 -17.70 10.75
C LYS A 207 60.30 -17.26 12.09
N ASP A 208 59.46 -16.86 13.03
CA ASP A 208 59.89 -16.44 14.37
C ASP A 208 60.50 -17.61 15.15
N VAL A 209 59.93 -18.81 15.03
CA VAL A 209 60.48 -20.05 15.61
C VAL A 209 61.83 -20.39 14.99
N ASP A 210 61.96 -20.34 13.66
CA ASP A 210 63.23 -20.59 12.97
C ASP A 210 64.30 -19.55 13.40
N ALA A 211 63.94 -18.27 13.50
CA ALA A 211 64.84 -17.21 13.97
C ALA A 211 65.27 -17.43 15.43
N ALA A 212 64.34 -17.80 16.31
CA ALA A 212 64.65 -18.14 17.70
C ALA A 212 65.57 -19.36 17.80
N TYR A 213 65.39 -20.36 16.93
CA TYR A 213 66.24 -21.54 16.87
C TYR A 213 67.66 -21.21 16.39
N MET A 214 67.80 -20.34 15.39
CA MET A 214 69.11 -19.84 14.95
C MET A 214 69.84 -19.08 16.06
N ASN A 215 69.13 -18.20 16.78
CA ASN A 215 69.68 -17.48 17.93
C ASN A 215 70.10 -18.45 19.06
N LYS A 216 69.31 -19.49 19.32
CA LYS A 216 69.66 -20.55 20.28
C LYS A 216 70.98 -21.22 19.91
N ILE A 217 71.13 -21.64 18.66
CA ILE A 217 72.37 -22.28 18.18
C ILE A 217 73.56 -21.32 18.30
N GLU A 218 73.39 -20.04 17.94
CA GLU A 218 74.46 -19.05 18.07
C GLU A 218 74.89 -18.85 19.53
N LEU A 219 73.93 -18.81 20.46
CA LEU A 219 74.20 -18.74 21.89
C LEU A 219 74.87 -20.01 22.42
N GLU A 220 74.43 -21.20 21.98
CA GLU A 220 75.07 -22.48 22.33
C GLU A 220 76.54 -22.50 21.87
N ALA A 221 76.83 -22.07 20.65
CA ALA A 221 78.21 -21.95 20.15
C ALA A 221 79.06 -20.95 20.95
N LYS A 222 78.48 -19.83 21.40
CA LYS A 222 79.18 -18.87 22.29
C LYS A 222 79.45 -19.48 23.67
N VAL A 223 78.51 -20.26 24.21
CA VAL A 223 78.71 -20.96 25.48
C VAL A 223 79.84 -21.99 25.35
N ASP A 224 79.85 -22.78 24.28
CA ASP A 224 80.92 -23.76 24.03
C ASP A 224 82.29 -23.07 23.87
N ALA A 225 82.36 -21.97 23.11
CA ALA A 225 83.59 -21.21 22.94
C ALA A 225 84.12 -20.63 24.28
N LEU A 226 83.24 -20.08 25.12
CA LEU A 226 83.61 -19.60 26.45
C LEU A 226 84.03 -20.76 27.38
N GLN A 227 83.40 -21.93 27.24
CA GLN A 227 83.76 -23.12 28.01
C GLN A 227 85.16 -23.62 27.62
N ASP A 228 85.50 -23.62 26.34
CA ASP A 228 86.84 -23.94 25.83
C ASP A 228 87.88 -22.93 26.33
N GLU A 229 87.56 -21.63 26.34
CA GLU A 229 88.44 -20.59 26.90
C GLU A 229 88.68 -20.79 28.40
N ILE A 230 87.64 -21.10 29.17
CA ILE A 230 87.76 -21.44 30.60
C ILE A 230 88.67 -22.65 30.80
N ASN A 231 88.50 -23.70 29.99
CA ASN A 231 89.32 -24.91 30.08
C ASN A 231 90.78 -24.62 29.71
N PHE A 232 91.02 -23.80 28.69
CA PHE A 232 92.36 -23.35 28.30
C PHE A 232 93.04 -22.55 29.41
N LEU A 233 92.33 -21.59 30.01
CA LEU A 233 92.85 -20.81 31.14
C LEU A 233 93.18 -21.70 32.34
N ARG A 234 92.32 -22.69 32.66
CA ARG A 234 92.58 -23.67 33.72
C ARG A 234 93.85 -24.48 33.46
N ALA A 235 94.05 -24.95 32.23
CA ALA A 235 95.26 -25.68 31.84
C ALA A 235 96.52 -24.81 31.99
N ILE A 236 96.47 -23.54 31.56
CA ILE A 236 97.58 -22.60 31.79
C ILE A 236 97.84 -22.38 33.28
N TYR A 237 96.80 -22.26 34.11
CA TYR A 237 96.98 -22.10 35.56
C TYR A 237 97.64 -23.33 36.21
N GLU A 238 97.35 -24.55 35.73
CA GLU A 238 98.04 -25.76 36.18
C GLU A 238 99.52 -25.75 35.77
N GLU A 239 99.82 -25.48 34.50
CA GLU A 239 101.20 -25.39 33.99
C GLU A 239 102.00 -24.28 34.69
N LEU A 240 101.38 -23.12 34.98
CA LEU A 240 102.00 -22.06 35.75
C LEU A 240 102.28 -22.47 37.20
N ASN A 241 101.39 -23.23 37.83
CA ASN A 241 101.65 -23.79 39.16
C ASN A 241 102.80 -24.80 39.13
N GLU A 242 102.89 -25.63 38.09
CA GLU A 242 104.00 -26.58 37.91
C GLU A 242 105.32 -25.84 37.69
N LEU A 243 105.36 -24.86 36.79
CA LEU A 243 106.52 -24.00 36.56
C LEU A 243 106.89 -23.20 37.80
N GLN A 244 105.93 -22.69 38.56
CA GLN A 244 106.20 -22.02 39.83
C GLN A 244 106.74 -23.00 40.89
N GLY A 245 106.39 -24.28 40.82
CA GLY A 245 107.06 -25.36 41.55
C GLY A 245 108.51 -25.56 41.09
N GLN A 246 108.74 -25.72 39.79
CA GLN A 246 110.09 -25.90 39.21
C GLN A 246 111.02 -24.69 39.45
N ILE A 247 110.48 -23.47 39.43
CA ILE A 247 111.22 -22.24 39.72
C ILE A 247 111.57 -22.16 41.21
N LYS A 248 110.69 -22.62 42.11
CA LYS A 248 111.07 -22.77 43.53
C LYS A 248 112.18 -23.81 43.73
N ASP A 249 112.26 -24.82 42.86
CA ASP A 249 113.31 -25.84 42.87
C ASP A 249 114.60 -25.42 42.12
N THR A 250 114.54 -24.39 41.26
CA THR A 250 115.66 -23.95 40.39
C THR A 250 116.05 -22.49 40.59
N SER A 251 115.57 -21.80 41.64
CA SER A 251 115.98 -20.42 41.93
C SER A 251 117.42 -20.37 42.47
N VAL A 252 118.38 -20.54 41.58
CA VAL A 252 119.73 -20.01 41.72
C VAL A 252 119.74 -18.68 40.99
N ILE A 253 119.81 -17.61 41.75
CA ILE A 253 120.00 -16.25 41.23
C ILE A 253 121.38 -16.23 40.57
N VAL A 254 121.42 -16.28 39.24
CA VAL A 254 122.64 -16.10 38.46
C VAL A 254 122.63 -14.67 37.93
N GLU A 255 123.39 -13.82 38.62
CA GLU A 255 123.74 -12.49 38.11
C GLU A 255 124.66 -12.69 36.90
N MET A 256 124.11 -12.54 35.70
CA MET A 256 124.88 -12.58 34.46
C MET A 256 125.24 -11.15 34.06
N ASP A 257 126.46 -10.74 34.41
CA ASP A 257 127.06 -9.50 33.93
C ASP A 257 127.41 -9.65 32.44
N ASN A 258 126.49 -9.20 31.59
CA ASN A 258 126.59 -9.28 30.13
C ASN A 258 127.11 -7.96 29.57
N SER A 259 128.37 -7.63 29.86
CA SER A 259 129.05 -6.47 29.28
C SER A 259 129.61 -6.82 27.88
N ARG A 260 128.71 -6.96 26.90
CA ARG A 260 129.07 -6.79 25.49
C ARG A 260 128.79 -5.34 25.12
N GLY A 261 129.76 -4.66 24.54
CA GLY A 261 129.66 -3.28 24.06
C GLY A 261 128.59 -3.15 22.98
N LEU A 262 127.33 -3.12 23.42
CA LEU A 262 126.20 -2.61 22.70
C LEU A 262 126.26 -1.09 22.85
N ASP A 263 126.07 -0.38 21.75
CA ASP A 263 125.87 1.06 21.78
C ASP A 263 124.54 1.33 22.51
N MET A 264 124.65 1.50 23.83
CA MET A 264 123.51 1.65 24.73
C MET A 264 122.70 2.90 24.38
N ASP A 265 123.35 3.92 23.80
CA ASP A 265 122.67 5.16 23.44
C ASP A 265 121.78 4.95 22.20
N ALA A 266 122.24 4.19 21.20
CA ALA A 266 121.44 3.84 20.03
C ALA A 266 120.22 2.95 20.38
N ILE A 267 120.42 1.94 21.24
CA ILE A 267 119.32 1.06 21.67
C ILE A 267 118.33 1.81 22.57
N VAL A 268 118.80 2.67 23.48
CA VAL A 268 117.92 3.48 24.33
C VAL A 268 117.15 4.50 23.48
N ALA A 269 117.75 5.07 22.43
CA ALA A 269 117.05 5.96 21.50
C ALA A 269 115.97 5.22 20.69
N GLU A 270 116.25 4.04 20.15
CA GLU A 270 115.28 3.20 19.44
C GLU A 270 114.13 2.75 20.36
N VAL A 271 114.45 2.28 21.56
CA VAL A 271 113.44 1.89 22.56
C VAL A 271 112.57 3.08 22.95
N ARG A 272 113.15 4.28 23.16
CA ARG A 272 112.38 5.50 23.40
C ARG A 272 111.47 5.85 22.22
N ALA A 273 111.96 5.75 20.98
CA ALA A 273 111.17 6.02 19.79
C ALA A 273 109.99 5.04 19.67
N GLN A 274 110.19 3.75 19.94
CA GLN A 274 109.11 2.76 19.94
C GLN A 274 108.09 2.98 21.06
N TYR A 275 108.54 3.36 22.27
CA TYR A 275 107.62 3.73 23.34
C TYR A 275 106.81 4.98 23.00
N GLU A 276 107.42 5.97 22.34
CA GLU A 276 106.74 7.18 21.91
C GLU A 276 105.74 6.89 20.77
N GLU A 277 106.08 6.01 19.83
CA GLU A 277 105.16 5.51 18.79
C GLU A 277 103.99 4.72 19.38
N ILE A 278 104.26 3.78 20.30
CA ILE A 278 103.20 2.99 20.97
C ILE A 278 102.28 3.89 21.80
N ALA A 279 102.84 4.88 22.51
CA ALA A 279 102.05 5.85 23.27
C ALA A 279 101.19 6.73 22.36
N ASN A 280 101.74 7.18 21.22
CA ASN A 280 100.99 7.96 20.23
C ASN A 280 99.90 7.13 19.54
N ASN A 281 100.18 5.87 19.16
CA ASN A 281 99.20 4.96 18.58
C ASN A 281 98.09 4.64 19.58
N SER A 282 98.42 4.32 20.84
CA SER A 282 97.42 4.08 21.89
C SER A 282 96.52 5.30 22.12
N ARG A 283 97.10 6.51 22.11
CA ARG A 283 96.33 7.75 22.20
C ARG A 283 95.41 7.95 20.98
N ALA A 284 95.93 7.76 19.78
CA ALA A 284 95.17 7.92 18.55
C ALA A 284 94.04 6.88 18.43
N GLU A 285 94.28 5.64 18.86
CA GLU A 285 93.25 4.59 18.93
C GLU A 285 92.18 4.92 19.96
N ALA A 286 92.55 5.40 21.14
CA ALA A 286 91.59 5.84 22.15
C ALA A 286 90.75 7.02 21.63
N GLU A 287 91.36 8.03 21.00
CA GLU A 287 90.65 9.17 20.41
C GLU A 287 89.69 8.73 19.29
N LYS A 288 90.12 7.84 18.38
CA LYS A 288 89.25 7.25 17.35
C LYS A 288 88.10 6.44 17.95
N TRP A 289 88.37 5.64 18.98
CA TRP A 289 87.35 4.85 19.68
C TRP A 289 86.29 5.75 20.33
N TYR A 290 86.72 6.83 21.01
CA TYR A 290 85.79 7.81 21.58
C TYR A 290 85.00 8.55 20.50
N GLN A 291 85.63 8.95 19.40
CA GLN A 291 84.93 9.58 18.27
C GLN A 291 83.88 8.65 17.67
N GLN A 292 84.22 7.38 17.45
CA GLN A 292 83.27 6.39 16.96
C GLN A 292 82.11 6.18 17.93
N LYS A 293 82.38 6.04 19.23
CA LYS A 293 81.32 5.89 20.25
C LYS A 293 80.42 7.11 20.35
N PHE A 294 80.99 8.31 20.23
CA PHE A 294 80.21 9.54 20.19
C PHE A 294 79.34 9.61 18.93
N GLN A 295 79.87 9.25 17.78
CA GLN A 295 79.13 9.22 16.52
C GLN A 295 78.01 8.18 16.54
N GLU A 296 78.26 6.96 17.06
CA GLU A 296 77.24 5.92 17.26
C GLU A 296 76.12 6.38 18.20
N MET A 297 76.49 7.06 19.30
CA MET A 297 75.50 7.62 20.23
C MET A 297 74.68 8.74 19.58
N GLN A 298 75.33 9.60 18.79
CA GLN A 298 74.68 10.69 18.08
C GLN A 298 73.73 10.19 17.00
N THR A 299 74.12 9.18 16.20
CA THR A 299 73.25 8.59 15.19
C THR A 299 72.08 7.86 15.83
N SER A 300 72.32 7.09 16.90
CA SER A 300 71.25 6.43 17.65
C SER A 300 70.26 7.43 18.27
N ALA A 301 70.75 8.53 18.84
CA ALA A 301 69.89 9.59 19.38
C ALA A 301 69.09 10.30 18.28
N SER A 302 69.69 10.55 17.11
CA SER A 302 68.97 11.11 15.95
C SER A 302 67.87 10.18 15.48
N GLN A 303 68.17 8.89 15.36
CA GLN A 303 67.23 7.88 14.89
C GLN A 303 66.06 7.71 15.86
N ALA A 304 66.32 7.68 17.17
CA ALA A 304 65.28 7.70 18.19
C ALA A 304 64.41 8.98 18.14
N GLY A 305 65.01 10.13 17.81
CA GLY A 305 64.29 11.38 17.59
C GLY A 305 63.39 11.36 16.36
N ASP A 306 63.87 10.77 15.26
CA ASP A 306 63.11 10.60 14.02
C ASP A 306 61.95 9.60 14.21
N ASP A 307 62.19 8.48 14.90
CA ASP A 307 61.16 7.49 15.23
C ASP A 307 60.06 8.10 16.13
N LEU A 308 60.45 8.91 17.12
CA LEU A 308 59.48 9.64 17.96
C LEU A 308 58.66 10.65 17.13
N ARG A 309 59.27 11.30 16.13
CA ARG A 309 58.58 12.22 15.24
C ARG A 309 57.60 11.48 14.31
N ASN A 310 58.02 10.33 13.76
CA ASN A 310 57.21 9.49 12.89
C ASN A 310 56.00 8.94 13.65
N THR A 311 56.20 8.33 14.83
CA THR A 311 55.11 7.84 15.68
C THR A 311 54.16 8.96 16.10
N LYS A 312 54.66 10.16 16.40
CA LYS A 312 53.80 11.33 16.67
C LYS A 312 52.97 11.75 15.46
N SER A 313 53.52 11.66 14.24
CA SER A 313 52.78 11.92 13.00
C SER A 313 51.68 10.88 12.78
N GLU A 314 52.00 9.60 12.95
CA GLU A 314 51.04 8.49 12.84
C GLU A 314 49.90 8.64 13.85
N ILE A 315 50.20 8.98 15.10
CA ILE A 315 49.20 9.27 16.13
C ILE A 315 48.29 10.43 15.68
N ALA A 316 48.84 11.49 15.08
CA ALA A 316 48.04 12.61 14.58
C ALA A 316 47.11 12.19 13.42
N ASP A 317 47.59 11.34 12.51
CA ASP A 317 46.79 10.85 11.39
C ASP A 317 45.72 9.85 11.81
N LEU A 318 46.03 8.96 12.76
CA LEU A 318 45.05 8.08 13.39
C LEU A 318 43.98 8.90 14.12
N ASN A 319 44.35 9.96 14.85
CA ASN A 319 43.38 10.85 15.48
C ASN A 319 42.47 11.55 14.46
N ARG A 320 43.01 12.00 13.32
CA ARG A 320 42.20 12.57 12.22
C ARG A 320 41.23 11.54 11.64
N MET A 321 41.68 10.30 11.48
CA MET A 321 40.82 9.20 11.01
C MET A 321 39.71 8.89 12.02
N ILE A 322 40.02 8.85 13.32
CA ILE A 322 39.04 8.67 14.40
C ILE A 322 37.97 9.75 14.34
N SER A 323 38.35 11.03 14.26
CA SER A 323 37.36 12.12 14.17
C SER A 323 36.49 12.04 12.91
N ARG A 324 37.06 11.63 11.77
CA ARG A 324 36.29 11.42 10.54
C ARG A 324 35.25 10.30 10.72
N LEU A 325 35.68 9.15 11.22
CA LEU A 325 34.79 8.01 11.46
C LEU A 325 33.71 8.34 12.51
N GLN A 326 34.04 9.12 13.54
CA GLN A 326 33.06 9.62 14.50
C GLN A 326 31.99 10.49 13.83
N ASN A 327 32.39 11.42 12.98
CA ASN A 327 31.45 12.26 12.22
C ASN A 327 30.59 11.43 11.26
N GLU A 328 31.16 10.42 10.60
CA GLU A 328 30.39 9.50 9.73
C GLU A 328 29.37 8.69 10.54
N ILE A 329 29.74 8.20 11.73
CA ILE A 329 28.82 7.51 12.65
C ILE A 329 27.68 8.44 13.07
N GLU A 330 27.97 9.68 13.43
CA GLU A 330 26.96 10.67 13.80
C GLU A 330 26.02 11.01 12.63
N ALA A 331 26.57 11.18 11.43
CA ALA A 331 25.78 11.42 10.22
C ALA A 331 24.83 10.25 9.90
N VAL A 332 25.33 9.00 9.96
CA VAL A 332 24.51 7.79 9.73
C VAL A 332 23.47 7.62 10.83
N LYS A 333 23.80 7.90 12.11
CA LYS A 333 22.82 7.92 13.20
C LYS A 333 21.72 8.95 12.96
N GLY A 334 22.08 10.15 12.50
CA GLY A 334 21.12 11.19 12.13
C GLY A 334 20.20 10.76 10.99
N GLN A 335 20.75 10.14 9.94
CA GLN A 335 19.96 9.59 8.83
C GLN A 335 19.00 8.50 9.28
N ARG A 336 19.47 7.57 10.12
CA ARG A 336 18.63 6.51 10.69
C ARG A 336 17.47 7.10 11.49
N SER A 337 17.73 8.06 12.38
CA SER A 337 16.68 8.72 13.18
C SER A 337 15.65 9.44 12.29
N ASN A 338 16.10 10.10 11.22
CA ASN A 338 15.20 10.74 10.26
C ASN A 338 14.33 9.74 9.50
N LEU A 339 14.90 8.60 9.08
CA LEU A 339 14.14 7.52 8.43
C LEU A 339 13.14 6.86 9.39
N GLU A 340 13.54 6.60 10.64
CA GLU A 340 12.64 6.10 11.68
C GLU A 340 11.47 7.05 11.92
N ALA A 341 11.71 8.37 11.96
CA ALA A 341 10.66 9.38 12.07
C ALA A 341 9.71 9.39 10.87
N GLN A 342 10.24 9.28 9.64
CA GLN A 342 9.42 9.21 8.42
C GLN A 342 8.58 7.93 8.36
N ILE A 343 9.12 6.80 8.82
CA ILE A 343 8.37 5.54 8.92
C ILE A 343 7.23 5.70 9.92
N ALA A 344 7.49 6.23 11.12
CA ALA A 344 6.46 6.45 12.12
C ALA A 344 5.34 7.38 11.62
N GLU A 345 5.69 8.47 10.92
CA GLU A 345 4.69 9.39 10.36
C GLU A 345 3.89 8.74 9.22
N ALA A 346 4.52 7.91 8.38
CA ALA A 346 3.84 7.17 7.33
C ALA A 346 2.89 6.10 7.89
N GLU A 347 3.30 5.41 8.96
CA GLU A 347 2.48 4.45 9.69
C GLU A 347 1.26 5.12 10.32
N GLU A 348 1.44 6.26 11.00
CA GLU A 348 0.34 7.02 11.60
C GLU A 348 -0.64 7.52 10.54
N ARG A 349 -0.14 8.12 9.45
CA ARG A 349 -0.98 8.55 8.32
C ARG A 349 -1.74 7.37 7.70
N GLY A 350 -1.08 6.22 7.55
CA GLY A 350 -1.70 4.99 7.06
C GLY A 350 -2.80 4.48 7.98
N GLU A 351 -2.56 4.47 9.30
CA GLU A 351 -3.55 4.03 10.28
C GLU A 351 -4.79 4.93 10.30
N LEU A 352 -4.59 6.26 10.20
CA LEU A 352 -5.69 7.22 10.10
C LEU A 352 -6.52 7.01 8.83
N ALA A 353 -5.88 6.80 7.67
CA ALA A 353 -6.59 6.54 6.42
C ALA A 353 -7.41 5.24 6.49
N VAL A 354 -6.88 4.18 7.12
CA VAL A 354 -7.61 2.93 7.33
C VAL A 354 -8.79 3.12 8.28
N LYS A 355 -8.62 3.90 9.36
CA LYS A 355 -9.72 4.24 10.29
C LYS A 355 -10.84 5.00 9.57
N ASP A 356 -10.51 5.99 8.76
CA ASP A 356 -11.49 6.76 7.97
C ASP A 356 -12.24 5.89 6.96
N ALA A 357 -11.52 5.06 6.20
CA ALA A 357 -12.14 4.12 5.26
C ALA A 357 -13.10 3.13 5.97
N LYS A 358 -12.72 2.62 7.14
CA LYS A 358 -13.59 1.75 7.96
C LYS A 358 -14.84 2.47 8.44
N LEU A 359 -14.72 3.72 8.89
CA LEU A 359 -15.88 4.53 9.25
C LEU A 359 -16.80 4.75 8.05
N ARG A 360 -16.23 5.06 6.88
CA ARG A 360 -17.01 5.26 5.66
C ARG A 360 -17.75 4.00 5.21
N ILE A 361 -17.11 2.83 5.32
CA ILE A 361 -17.77 1.54 5.06
C ILE A 361 -18.95 1.35 6.01
N LYS A 362 -18.75 1.58 7.31
CA LYS A 362 -19.81 1.45 8.31
C LYS A 362 -21.00 2.39 8.02
N ASP A 363 -20.74 3.65 7.67
CA ASP A 363 -21.79 4.60 7.32
C ASP A 363 -22.60 4.16 6.08
N LEU A 364 -21.92 3.59 5.08
CA LEU A 364 -22.57 3.05 3.87
C LEU A 364 -23.36 1.78 4.18
N GLU A 365 -22.88 0.91 5.05
CA GLU A 365 -23.62 -0.26 5.53
C GLU A 365 -24.90 0.15 6.29
N ASP A 366 -24.81 1.15 7.16
CA ASP A 366 -25.95 1.70 7.88
C ASP A 366 -26.96 2.35 6.93
N ALA A 367 -26.50 3.11 5.93
CA ALA A 367 -27.35 3.70 4.90
C ALA A 367 -28.07 2.62 4.06
N LEU A 368 -27.34 1.57 3.67
CA LEU A 368 -27.91 0.43 2.95
C LEU A 368 -28.98 -0.28 3.79
N GLN A 369 -28.74 -0.45 5.09
CA GLN A 369 -29.70 -1.07 5.99
C GLN A 369 -30.97 -0.22 6.14
N ARG A 370 -30.85 1.10 6.26
CA ARG A 370 -32.01 2.01 6.25
C ARG A 370 -32.79 1.92 4.94
N ALA A 371 -32.12 1.96 3.79
CA ALA A 371 -32.77 1.83 2.49
C ALA A 371 -33.53 0.50 2.33
N LYS A 372 -32.97 -0.61 2.83
CA LYS A 372 -33.66 -1.92 2.86
C LYS A 372 -34.91 -1.88 3.74
N GLN A 373 -34.85 -1.23 4.90
CA GLN A 373 -36.01 -1.07 5.79
C GLN A 373 -37.10 -0.21 5.13
N ASP A 374 -36.72 0.88 4.47
CA ASP A 374 -37.64 1.74 3.73
C ASP A 374 -38.31 1.02 2.58
N MET A 375 -37.55 0.23 1.79
CA MET A 375 -38.11 -0.59 0.73
C MET A 375 -39.10 -1.63 1.27
N ALA A 376 -38.75 -2.30 2.38
CA ALA A 376 -39.64 -3.24 3.02
C ALA A 376 -40.93 -2.57 3.54
N ARG A 377 -40.84 -1.32 4.02
CA ARG A 377 -42.00 -0.52 4.43
C ARG A 377 -42.89 -0.17 3.23
N GLN A 378 -42.31 0.35 2.14
CA GLN A 378 -43.06 0.66 0.92
C GLN A 378 -43.81 -0.56 0.37
N VAL A 379 -43.17 -1.74 0.36
CA VAL A 379 -43.83 -2.98 -0.09
C VAL A 379 -45.06 -3.31 0.77
N ARG A 380 -45.01 -3.10 2.10
CA ARG A 380 -46.18 -3.29 2.97
C ARG A 380 -47.28 -2.27 2.66
N GLU A 381 -46.93 -1.00 2.54
CA GLU A 381 -47.87 0.08 2.20
C GLU A 381 -48.55 -0.17 0.84
N TYR A 382 -47.81 -0.64 -0.17
CA TYR A 382 -48.38 -1.04 -1.46
C TYR A 382 -49.31 -2.24 -1.36
N GLN A 383 -48.96 -3.25 -0.54
CA GLN A 383 -49.83 -4.41 -0.32
C GLN A 383 -51.13 -4.03 0.39
N GLU A 384 -51.07 -3.13 1.38
CA GLU A 384 -52.24 -2.59 2.06
C GLU A 384 -53.14 -1.80 1.10
N LEU A 385 -52.56 -0.94 0.27
CA LEU A 385 -53.30 -0.19 -0.75
C LEU A 385 -53.95 -1.12 -1.79
N MET A 386 -53.25 -2.16 -2.21
CA MET A 386 -53.81 -3.19 -3.11
C MET A 386 -55.00 -3.90 -2.46
N ASN A 387 -54.91 -4.26 -1.18
CA ASN A 387 -56.02 -4.88 -0.46
C ASN A 387 -57.25 -3.97 -0.40
N VAL A 388 -57.05 -2.67 -0.15
CA VAL A 388 -58.14 -1.67 -0.19
C VAL A 388 -58.74 -1.58 -1.60
N LYS A 389 -57.91 -1.55 -2.64
CA LYS A 389 -58.38 -1.52 -4.03
C LYS A 389 -59.24 -2.73 -4.38
N LEU A 390 -58.81 -3.94 -3.97
CA LEU A 390 -59.59 -5.17 -4.18
C LEU A 390 -60.92 -5.14 -3.42
N ALA A 391 -60.95 -4.59 -2.20
CA ALA A 391 -62.20 -4.41 -1.45
C ALA A 391 -63.16 -3.44 -2.18
N LEU A 392 -62.65 -2.31 -2.67
CA LEU A 392 -63.43 -1.35 -3.46
C LEU A 392 -63.93 -1.94 -4.78
N ASP A 393 -63.14 -2.75 -5.48
CA ASP A 393 -63.61 -3.44 -6.70
C ASP A 393 -64.79 -4.37 -6.40
N ILE A 394 -64.74 -5.08 -5.26
CA ILE A 394 -65.83 -5.94 -4.81
C ILE A 394 -67.07 -5.09 -4.53
N GLU A 395 -66.94 -3.98 -3.81
CA GLU A 395 -68.04 -3.06 -3.53
C GLU A 395 -68.67 -2.53 -4.83
N ILE A 396 -67.86 -2.03 -5.78
CA ILE A 396 -68.35 -1.56 -7.08
C ILE A 396 -69.07 -2.68 -7.84
N ALA A 397 -68.53 -3.90 -7.84
CA ALA A 397 -69.18 -5.04 -8.48
C ALA A 397 -70.51 -5.38 -7.81
N THR A 398 -70.61 -5.26 -6.48
CA THR A 398 -71.88 -5.45 -5.77
C THR A 398 -72.89 -4.35 -6.06
N TYR A 399 -72.46 -3.08 -6.11
CA TYR A 399 -73.33 -1.96 -6.50
C TYR A 399 -73.84 -2.10 -7.94
N LYS A 400 -72.99 -2.51 -8.89
CA LYS A 400 -73.40 -2.80 -10.27
C LYS A 400 -74.46 -3.89 -10.34
N LYS A 401 -74.29 -4.99 -9.61
CA LYS A 401 -75.29 -6.07 -9.54
C LYS A 401 -76.63 -5.63 -8.96
N LEU A 402 -76.63 -4.76 -7.95
CA LEU A 402 -77.85 -4.20 -7.38
C LEU A 402 -78.58 -3.29 -8.38
N LEU A 403 -77.84 -2.44 -9.11
CA LEU A 403 -78.38 -1.58 -10.18
C LEU A 403 -78.94 -2.39 -11.36
N GLU A 404 -78.23 -3.45 -11.78
CA GLU A 404 -78.72 -4.39 -12.80
C GLU A 404 -80.00 -5.13 -12.33
N GLY A 405 -80.15 -5.36 -11.02
CA GLY A 405 -81.36 -5.89 -10.39
C GLY A 405 -82.55 -4.92 -10.36
N GLU A 406 -82.31 -3.61 -10.27
CA GLU A 406 -83.36 -2.58 -10.39
C GLU A 406 -83.80 -2.35 -11.84
N GLU A 407 -82.88 -2.38 -12.82
CA GLU A 407 -83.24 -2.29 -14.24
C GLU A 407 -84.02 -3.53 -14.72
N SER A 408 -83.70 -4.72 -14.20
CA SER A 408 -84.54 -5.90 -14.42
C SER A 408 -85.87 -5.86 -13.66
N SER A 409 -86.11 -4.93 -12.73
CA SER A 409 -87.47 -4.69 -12.21
C SER A 409 -88.34 -3.82 -13.14
N TYR A 410 -87.74 -3.08 -14.08
CA TYR A 410 -88.48 -2.34 -15.12
C TYR A 410 -88.68 -3.14 -16.41
N ASP A 411 -87.85 -4.16 -16.68
CA ASP A 411 -87.96 -5.02 -17.86
C ASP A 411 -88.51 -6.45 -17.56
N SER A 412 -88.85 -6.74 -16.29
CA SER A 412 -89.47 -8.02 -15.87
C SER A 412 -90.91 -7.89 -15.38
N SER A 413 -91.74 -7.08 -16.05
CA SER A 413 -93.19 -7.20 -15.95
C SER A 413 -93.80 -8.13 -17.01
N ALA A 414 -92.98 -8.93 -17.70
CA ALA A 414 -93.45 -9.94 -18.65
C ALA A 414 -92.58 -11.21 -18.73
N ASN A 415 -92.27 -11.88 -17.62
CA ASN A 415 -92.44 -13.34 -17.53
C ASN A 415 -92.17 -13.86 -16.11
N SER A 416 -93.21 -14.35 -15.46
CA SER A 416 -93.12 -15.16 -14.26
C SER A 416 -92.78 -16.61 -14.64
N GLY A 417 -91.84 -17.23 -13.93
CA GLY A 417 -91.87 -18.70 -13.76
C GLY A 417 -90.54 -19.43 -13.94
N MET A 418 -89.82 -19.59 -12.82
CA MET A 418 -89.39 -20.89 -12.29
C MET A 418 -88.43 -21.75 -13.13
N CYS A 419 -87.17 -21.86 -12.68
CA CYS A 419 -86.49 -23.16 -12.67
C CYS A 419 -85.45 -23.28 -11.54
N CYS A 420 -85.63 -24.38 -10.82
CA CYS A 420 -84.86 -25.08 -9.79
C CYS A 420 -83.32 -25.09 -9.89
N GLN A 421 -82.71 -25.13 -8.68
CA GLN A 421 -81.62 -26.00 -8.18
C GLN A 421 -80.40 -26.40 -9.05
N LEU A 422 -79.28 -26.61 -8.31
CA LEU A 422 -77.95 -27.16 -8.66
C LEU A 422 -76.93 -26.05 -8.93
N CYS A 423 -75.77 -25.91 -8.29
CA CYS A 423 -74.93 -26.67 -7.35
C CYS A 423 -74.16 -25.59 -6.53
N GLY A 424 -73.84 -25.71 -5.23
CA GLY A 424 -73.25 -26.87 -4.60
C GLY A 424 -71.80 -27.08 -5.05
N HIS A 425 -70.88 -26.12 -4.86
CA HIS A 425 -69.44 -26.38 -4.77
C HIS A 425 -68.78 -25.35 -3.85
N ALA A 426 -68.55 -25.79 -2.61
CA ALA A 426 -67.53 -25.22 -1.75
C ALA A 426 -66.17 -25.56 -2.35
N THR A 427 -65.39 -24.56 -2.73
CA THR A 427 -63.97 -24.73 -2.98
C THR A 427 -63.21 -24.04 -1.86
N GLN A 428 -62.91 -24.82 -0.81
CA GLN A 428 -61.73 -24.59 0.00
C GLN A 428 -60.52 -24.59 -0.96
N MET A 429 -59.92 -23.43 -1.19
CA MET A 429 -58.50 -23.37 -1.53
C MET A 429 -57.74 -23.04 -0.26
N THR A 430 -57.30 -24.12 0.38
CA THR A 430 -56.23 -24.18 1.36
C THR A 430 -55.06 -23.26 1.00
N LEU A 431 -54.86 -22.24 1.85
CA LEU A 431 -53.56 -21.63 2.12
C LEU A 431 -52.60 -22.71 2.62
N ARG A 432 -51.80 -23.29 1.71
CA ARG A 432 -50.63 -24.09 2.09
C ARG A 432 -49.54 -24.11 1.01
N SER A 433 -48.81 -23.00 0.91
CA SER A 433 -47.36 -23.02 0.67
C SER A 433 -46.79 -21.96 1.62
N GLY A 434 -46.16 -22.35 2.73
CA GLY A 434 -44.98 -23.18 2.72
C GLY A 434 -43.74 -22.29 2.69
N SER A 435 -43.60 -21.48 3.75
CA SER A 435 -42.34 -20.92 4.23
C SER A 435 -41.26 -22.00 4.21
N LYS A 436 -40.42 -22.01 3.17
CA LYS A 436 -39.12 -22.69 3.12
C LYS A 436 -38.24 -22.00 2.06
N SER A 437 -37.67 -20.85 2.41
CA SER A 437 -36.30 -20.50 2.00
C SER A 437 -35.76 -19.34 2.83
N ALA A 438 -35.62 -19.59 4.13
CA ALA A 438 -34.87 -18.73 5.05
C ALA A 438 -34.06 -19.64 5.98
N LYS A 439 -33.06 -20.30 5.42
CA LYS A 439 -31.92 -20.93 6.12
C LYS A 439 -30.90 -21.42 5.09
N CYS A 440 -30.05 -20.51 4.64
CA CYS A 440 -28.68 -20.81 4.23
C CYS A 440 -27.86 -19.56 4.53
N LEU A 441 -27.66 -19.33 5.83
CA LEU A 441 -26.57 -18.53 6.34
C LEU A 441 -25.44 -19.51 6.68
N SER A 442 -24.21 -19.06 6.40
CA SER A 442 -22.97 -19.50 7.05
C SER A 442 -22.52 -20.96 6.85
N LYS A 443 -21.71 -21.20 5.81
CA LYS A 443 -20.45 -21.94 5.96
C LYS A 443 -19.60 -21.79 4.71
N TRP A 444 -18.65 -20.86 4.72
CA TRP A 444 -17.31 -20.95 4.12
C TRP A 444 -16.51 -19.79 4.75
N ARG A 445 -15.87 -20.13 5.87
CA ARG A 445 -14.67 -19.48 6.38
C ARG A 445 -13.57 -20.51 6.24
#